data_AF-A0A2K6GNP3-F1
#
_entry.id   AF-A0A2K6GNP3-F1
#
_cell.length_a   1.000
_cell.length_b   1.000
_cell.length_c   1.000
_cell.angle_alpha   90.00
_cell.angle_beta   90.00
_cell.angle_gamma   90.00
#
_symmetry.space_group_name_H-M   'P 1'
#
loop_
_entity.id
_entity.type
_entity.pdbx_description
1 polymer ?
#
loop_
_entity_poly.entity_id
_entity_poly.type
_entity_poly.pdbx_seq_one_letter_code
_entity_poly.pdbx_strand_id
1 'polypeptide(L)'
;MSPAEFQQAVNERFPGCMQGRTMYVLPFSMGPVGSPLSRIGVQLTDSAYVVASMRIMTRLGTPVLHALGDGDFVKCLHSVGQPLTGQGEPVSHWPCNPEKTLIGHVPDQREIVSFGSGYGGNSLLGKKCFALRIASRLARDEGWLAEHMLILGITNPAGKKRYVAAAFPSACGKTNLAMMQPALPGWKVECVGDDIAWMRFDSEGQLRAINPENGFFGVAPGTSATTNPNAMATIQSNTLFTNVAETSDGGVYWEGIDQPLPPGVTVTSWLGRPWKPGDKEPCAHPNSRFCAPARQCPIMDPAWEAPEGVPIDAIIFGGRRPKGKIIMHDPFAMRPFFGYNFGHYLEHWLSMEGRKGARLPRIFHVNWFRRDEAGRFLWPGFGENARVLDWICRRLEGEDSARETPIGLVPKEGALDLSGLGAIDTTQLFSLPKDFWEQEVRDIRSYLTEQVNQDLPKEVLAELEALEGRVRRM
;
A
#
# COMPACT_ATOMS: atom_id res chain seq x y z
N MET A 1 21.78 10.18 5.02
CA MET A 1 22.83 10.72 4.13
C MET A 1 22.81 12.23 4.26
N SER A 2 23.95 12.85 4.55
CA SER A 2 24.04 14.31 4.62
C SER A 2 23.90 14.95 3.23
N PRO A 3 23.56 16.26 3.13
CA PRO A 3 23.50 16.94 1.84
C PRO A 3 24.81 16.89 1.05
N ALA A 4 25.97 16.98 1.72
CA ALA A 4 27.28 16.96 1.07
C ALA A 4 27.60 15.58 0.46
N GLU A 5 27.40 14.50 1.22
CA GLU A 5 27.55 13.12 0.71
C GLU A 5 26.59 12.84 -0.43
N PHE A 6 25.34 13.32 -0.33
CA PHE A 6 24.35 13.16 -1.38
C PHE A 6 24.76 13.88 -2.67
N GLN A 7 25.22 15.12 -2.57
CA GLN A 7 25.70 15.87 -3.74
C GLN A 7 26.91 15.19 -4.39
N GLN A 8 27.86 14.68 -3.60
CA GLN A 8 28.97 13.89 -4.12
C GLN A 8 28.46 12.65 -4.87
N ALA A 9 27.53 11.90 -4.27
CA ALA A 9 26.97 10.72 -4.89
C ALA A 9 26.24 11.04 -6.22
N VAL A 10 25.54 12.17 -6.30
CA VAL A 10 24.91 12.68 -7.53
C VAL A 10 25.96 12.99 -8.60
N ASN A 11 27.03 13.71 -8.22
CA ASN A 11 28.11 14.10 -9.14
C ASN A 11 28.86 12.87 -9.72
N GLU A 12 28.95 11.77 -8.98
CA GLU A 12 29.58 10.51 -9.43
C GLU A 12 28.69 9.68 -10.37
N ARG A 13 27.41 10.05 -10.51
CA ARG A 13 26.37 9.22 -11.17
C ARG A 13 25.78 9.89 -12.41
N PHE A 14 25.34 11.13 -12.28
CA PHE A 14 24.49 11.76 -13.30
C PHE A 14 25.20 12.40 -14.50
N PRO A 15 26.43 12.94 -14.40
CA PRO A 15 27.12 13.48 -15.58
C PRO A 15 27.23 12.44 -16.70
N GLY A 16 26.67 12.75 -17.87
CA GLY A 16 26.69 11.85 -19.04
C GLY A 16 25.82 10.59 -18.95
N CYS A 17 25.03 10.39 -17.88
CA CYS A 17 24.34 9.11 -17.63
C CYS A 17 23.29 8.72 -18.70
N MET A 18 22.76 9.70 -19.43
CA MET A 18 21.79 9.48 -20.51
C MET A 18 22.41 9.60 -21.91
N GLN A 19 23.73 9.60 -22.05
CA GLN A 19 24.38 9.73 -23.36
C GLN A 19 23.88 8.65 -24.33
N GLY A 20 23.42 9.09 -25.51
CA GLY A 20 22.83 8.22 -26.54
C GLY A 20 21.40 7.75 -26.25
N ARG A 21 20.78 8.17 -25.14
CA ARG A 21 19.39 7.86 -24.79
C ARG A 21 18.51 9.10 -24.91
N THR A 22 17.21 8.88 -25.10
CA THR A 22 16.21 9.94 -25.04
C THR A 22 15.90 10.26 -23.59
N MET A 23 15.93 11.54 -23.20
CA MET A 23 15.34 12.01 -21.95
C MET A 23 13.87 12.34 -22.20
N TYR A 24 12.97 11.60 -21.56
CA TYR A 24 11.53 11.88 -21.57
C TYR A 24 11.19 12.85 -20.44
N VAL A 25 10.30 13.81 -20.73
CA VAL A 25 9.75 14.76 -19.75
C VAL A 25 8.30 14.39 -19.47
N LEU A 26 8.00 14.05 -18.22
CA LEU A 26 6.72 13.49 -17.79
C LEU A 26 6.05 14.43 -16.79
N PRO A 27 5.20 15.38 -17.22
CA PRO A 27 4.37 16.16 -16.32
C PRO A 27 3.19 15.30 -15.84
N PHE A 28 3.11 15.03 -14.53
CA PHE A 28 2.09 14.17 -13.95
C PHE A 28 1.41 14.77 -12.72
N SER A 29 0.13 14.45 -12.53
CA SER A 29 -0.64 14.76 -11.33
C SER A 29 -0.77 13.52 -10.45
N MET A 30 -0.47 13.68 -9.18
CA MET A 30 -0.88 12.77 -8.11
C MET A 30 -2.26 13.22 -7.61
N GLY A 31 -3.26 12.39 -7.84
CA GLY A 31 -4.68 12.66 -7.62
C GLY A 31 -5.39 13.27 -8.85
N PRO A 32 -6.73 13.41 -8.76
CA PRO A 32 -7.55 13.97 -9.85
C PRO A 32 -7.06 15.37 -10.24
N VAL A 33 -6.88 15.61 -11.53
CA VAL A 33 -6.36 16.91 -12.02
C VAL A 33 -7.31 18.03 -11.59
N GLY A 34 -6.78 19.02 -10.86
CA GLY A 34 -7.56 20.13 -10.31
C GLY A 34 -8.12 19.91 -8.89
N SER A 35 -7.92 18.73 -8.29
CA SER A 35 -8.25 18.51 -6.88
C SER A 35 -7.42 19.44 -5.98
N PRO A 36 -8.00 20.04 -4.92
CA PRO A 36 -7.22 20.79 -3.92
C PRO A 36 -6.22 19.92 -3.14
N LEU A 37 -6.41 18.61 -3.16
CA LEU A 37 -5.51 17.63 -2.54
C LEU A 37 -4.41 17.16 -3.51
N SER A 38 -4.56 17.41 -4.81
CA SER A 38 -3.57 17.00 -5.79
C SER A 38 -2.27 17.78 -5.70
N ARG A 39 -1.19 17.12 -6.10
CA ARG A 39 0.13 17.73 -6.27
C ARG A 39 0.72 17.28 -7.59
N ILE A 40 1.39 18.19 -8.27
CA ILE A 40 1.99 17.96 -9.58
C ILE A 40 3.49 17.66 -9.41
N GLY A 41 3.99 16.75 -10.23
CA GLY A 41 5.41 16.48 -10.38
C GLY A 41 5.82 16.48 -11.85
N VAL A 42 7.11 16.70 -12.10
CA VAL A 42 7.70 16.54 -13.42
C VAL A 42 8.82 15.52 -13.30
N GLN A 43 8.66 14.38 -13.97
CA GLN A 43 9.66 13.32 -14.01
C GLN A 43 10.48 13.34 -15.29
N LEU A 44 11.80 13.45 -15.14
CA LEU A 44 12.78 13.20 -16.19
C LEU A 44 13.24 11.75 -16.11
N THR A 45 13.26 11.04 -17.24
CA THR A 45 13.68 9.62 -17.28
C THR A 45 14.27 9.25 -18.63
N ASP A 46 15.22 8.32 -18.66
CA ASP A 46 15.77 7.71 -19.89
C ASP A 46 15.16 6.34 -20.23
N SER A 47 14.06 5.96 -19.56
CA SER A 47 13.43 4.65 -19.70
C SER A 47 12.00 4.74 -20.25
N ALA A 48 11.76 4.14 -21.42
CA ALA A 48 10.43 4.02 -22.01
C ALA A 48 9.47 3.15 -21.16
N TYR A 49 9.98 2.14 -20.44
CA TYR A 49 9.19 1.36 -19.48
C TYR A 49 8.59 2.25 -18.39
N VAL A 50 9.39 3.19 -17.88
CA VAL A 50 8.95 4.17 -16.88
C VAL A 50 7.88 5.09 -17.47
N VAL A 51 8.03 5.57 -18.70
CA VAL A 51 7.02 6.39 -19.38
C VAL A 51 5.68 5.66 -19.46
N ALA A 52 5.69 4.43 -19.97
CA ALA A 52 4.47 3.64 -20.14
C ALA A 52 3.79 3.32 -18.80
N SER A 53 4.58 2.98 -17.78
CA SER A 53 4.07 2.68 -16.44
C SER A 53 3.57 3.92 -15.71
N MET A 54 4.25 5.07 -15.82
CA MET A 54 3.78 6.35 -15.25
C MET A 54 2.48 6.80 -15.90
N ARG A 55 2.28 6.55 -17.20
CA ARG A 55 1.00 6.83 -17.89
C ARG A 55 -0.17 6.03 -17.32
N ILE A 56 0.09 4.82 -16.81
CA ILE A 56 -0.91 4.00 -16.12
C ILE A 56 -1.10 4.47 -14.67
N MET A 57 0.00 4.67 -13.95
CA MET A 57 -0.03 4.90 -12.50
C MET A 57 -0.33 6.34 -12.08
N THR A 58 -0.24 7.30 -13.00
CA THR A 58 -0.50 8.72 -12.75
C THR A 58 -1.38 9.32 -13.84
N ARG A 59 -1.90 10.53 -13.63
CA ARG A 59 -2.50 11.31 -14.74
C ARG A 59 -1.36 12.08 -15.40
N LEU A 60 -1.07 11.78 -16.67
CA LEU A 60 0.13 12.25 -17.37
C LEU A 60 -0.24 13.09 -18.60
N GLY A 61 0.48 14.18 -18.83
CA GLY A 61 0.50 14.89 -20.12
C GLY A 61 -0.02 16.33 -20.07
N THR A 62 -0.44 16.85 -21.22
CA THR A 62 -0.78 18.27 -21.42
C THR A 62 -1.83 18.84 -20.46
N PRO A 63 -2.91 18.13 -20.07
CA PRO A 63 -3.83 18.65 -19.07
C PRO A 63 -3.16 18.98 -17.72
N VAL A 64 -2.10 18.25 -17.35
CA VAL A 64 -1.32 18.53 -16.15
C VAL A 64 -0.47 19.78 -16.33
N LEU A 65 0.14 19.98 -17.51
CA LEU A 65 0.88 21.22 -17.80
C LEU A 65 -0.04 22.44 -17.72
N HIS A 66 -1.26 22.34 -18.25
CA HIS A 66 -2.25 23.42 -18.15
C HIS A 66 -2.66 23.69 -16.70
N ALA A 67 -2.87 22.64 -15.91
CA ALA A 67 -3.18 22.77 -14.49
C ALA A 67 -2.01 23.29 -13.66
N LEU A 68 -0.77 23.01 -14.07
CA LEU A 68 0.45 23.48 -13.41
C LEU A 68 0.64 24.99 -13.60
N GLY A 69 0.53 25.50 -14.83
CA GLY A 69 0.87 26.90 -15.13
C GLY A 69 2.28 27.26 -14.64
N ASP A 70 2.38 28.35 -13.87
CA ASP A 70 3.62 28.78 -13.20
C ASP A 70 3.73 28.28 -11.75
N GLY A 71 2.90 27.30 -11.37
CA GLY A 71 2.85 26.74 -10.02
C GLY A 71 4.06 25.87 -9.66
N ASP A 72 4.19 25.59 -8.37
CA ASP A 72 5.23 24.68 -7.88
C ASP A 72 4.94 23.22 -8.25
N PHE A 73 6.01 22.46 -8.45
CA PHE A 73 5.95 21.01 -8.67
C PHE A 73 7.08 20.28 -7.95
N VAL A 74 6.90 18.98 -7.75
CA VAL A 74 7.97 18.10 -7.28
C VAL A 74 8.86 17.70 -8.45
N LYS A 75 10.15 18.00 -8.33
CA LYS A 75 11.16 17.68 -9.34
C LYS A 75 11.59 16.22 -9.16
N CYS A 76 11.41 15.41 -10.20
CA CYS A 76 11.71 13.99 -10.17
C CYS A 76 12.77 13.68 -11.24
N LEU A 77 14.00 13.38 -10.85
CA LEU A 77 15.08 13.00 -11.77
C LEU A 77 15.33 11.50 -11.66
N HIS A 78 15.25 10.78 -12.78
CA HIS A 78 15.50 9.35 -12.85
C HIS A 78 16.46 9.02 -14.00
N SER A 79 17.42 8.12 -13.78
CA SER A 79 18.17 7.45 -14.86
C SER A 79 18.41 5.99 -14.52
N VAL A 80 18.35 5.12 -15.53
CA VAL A 80 18.77 3.70 -15.39
C VAL A 80 20.29 3.55 -15.19
N GLY A 81 21.07 4.60 -15.45
CA GLY A 81 22.50 4.65 -15.14
C GLY A 81 23.40 3.85 -16.08
N GLN A 82 22.98 3.68 -17.34
CA GLN A 82 23.68 2.88 -18.34
C GLN A 82 23.78 3.61 -19.69
N PRO A 83 24.66 4.62 -19.84
CA PRO A 83 24.81 5.37 -21.09
C PRO A 83 25.34 4.49 -22.23
N LEU A 84 25.00 4.85 -23.47
CA LEU A 84 25.41 4.11 -24.68
C LEU A 84 26.83 4.48 -25.11
N THR A 85 27.83 4.10 -24.32
CA THR A 85 29.26 4.39 -24.55
C THR A 85 30.08 3.14 -24.86
N GLY A 86 29.50 2.17 -25.56
CA GLY A 86 30.18 0.91 -25.90
C GLY A 86 30.19 -0.17 -24.81
N GLN A 87 29.33 -0.04 -23.80
CA GLN A 87 29.06 -1.12 -22.84
C GLN A 87 28.34 -2.28 -23.54
N GLY A 88 28.56 -3.52 -23.08
CA GLY A 88 27.86 -4.71 -23.61
C GLY A 88 26.35 -4.65 -23.42
N GLU A 89 25.61 -5.53 -24.11
CA GLU A 89 24.16 -5.57 -23.97
C GLU A 89 23.71 -5.90 -22.53
N PRO A 90 22.68 -5.21 -22.00
CA PRO A 90 22.17 -5.51 -20.68
C PRO A 90 21.50 -6.89 -20.61
N VAL A 91 21.60 -7.54 -19.45
CA VAL A 91 20.91 -8.80 -19.18
C VAL A 91 19.40 -8.62 -19.39
N SER A 92 18.79 -9.53 -20.14
CA SER A 92 17.35 -9.52 -20.48
C SER A 92 16.88 -8.20 -21.12
N HIS A 93 17.77 -7.49 -21.82
CA HIS A 93 17.51 -6.16 -22.39
C HIS A 93 17.03 -5.12 -21.36
N TRP A 94 17.36 -5.31 -20.08
CA TRP A 94 16.93 -4.45 -18.98
C TRP A 94 18.08 -3.56 -18.49
N PRO A 95 18.14 -2.28 -18.89
CA PRO A 95 19.22 -1.42 -18.45
C PRO A 95 19.09 -1.07 -16.96
N CYS A 96 20.17 -1.28 -16.21
CA CYS A 96 20.29 -0.93 -14.80
C CYS A 96 21.76 -0.81 -14.39
N ASN A 97 22.00 -0.25 -13.20
CA ASN A 97 23.31 -0.12 -12.56
C ASN A 97 23.17 -0.49 -11.07
N PRO A 98 23.15 -1.80 -10.75
CA PRO A 98 22.92 -2.27 -9.39
C PRO A 98 23.95 -1.73 -8.39
N GLU A 99 25.23 -1.67 -8.76
CA GLU A 99 26.32 -1.27 -7.87
C GLU A 99 26.21 0.19 -7.43
N LYS A 100 25.71 1.07 -8.30
CA LYS A 100 25.55 2.50 -8.02
C LYS A 100 24.12 2.91 -7.70
N THR A 101 23.19 1.98 -7.54
CA THR A 101 21.78 2.30 -7.30
C THR A 101 21.61 3.20 -6.08
N LEU A 102 20.91 4.33 -6.26
CA LEU A 102 20.64 5.33 -5.22
C LEU A 102 19.24 5.93 -5.44
N ILE A 103 18.42 5.97 -4.39
CA ILE A 103 17.10 6.60 -4.40
C ILE A 103 17.07 7.66 -3.29
N GLY A 104 17.38 8.89 -3.67
CA GLY A 104 17.44 10.05 -2.78
C GLY A 104 16.16 10.88 -2.78
N HIS A 105 15.87 11.49 -1.63
CA HIS A 105 14.70 12.35 -1.42
C HIS A 105 15.19 13.59 -0.66
N VAL A 106 14.94 14.78 -1.20
CA VAL A 106 15.35 16.08 -0.63
C VAL A 106 14.08 16.91 -0.42
N PRO A 107 13.34 16.68 0.68
CA PRO A 107 12.02 17.25 0.87
C PRO A 107 12.00 18.78 0.90
N ASP A 108 13.01 19.42 1.48
CA ASP A 108 13.09 20.88 1.56
C ASP A 108 13.29 21.55 0.18
N GLN A 109 13.75 20.79 -0.81
CA GLN A 109 13.90 21.25 -2.20
C GLN A 109 12.80 20.69 -3.13
N ARG A 110 11.87 19.88 -2.57
CA ARG A 110 10.86 19.12 -3.33
C ARG A 110 11.49 18.30 -4.46
N GLU A 111 12.62 17.66 -4.17
CA GLU A 111 13.41 16.92 -5.14
C GLU A 111 13.46 15.42 -4.83
N ILE A 112 13.32 14.61 -5.87
CA ILE A 112 13.54 13.18 -5.86
C ILE A 112 14.59 12.88 -6.92
N VAL A 113 15.64 12.16 -6.55
CA VAL A 113 16.72 11.78 -7.47
C VAL A 113 16.94 10.27 -7.36
N SER A 114 16.72 9.55 -8.45
CA SER A 114 16.88 8.11 -8.52
C SER A 114 17.82 7.70 -9.64
N PHE A 115 18.76 6.81 -9.33
CA PHE A 115 19.78 6.34 -10.25
C PHE A 115 19.90 4.82 -10.17
N GLY A 116 20.11 4.18 -11.32
CA GLY A 116 20.58 2.80 -11.43
C GLY A 116 19.49 1.72 -11.42
N SER A 117 18.23 2.05 -11.13
CA SER A 117 17.15 1.05 -11.06
C SER A 117 15.95 1.45 -11.89
N GLY A 118 15.63 0.67 -12.92
CA GLY A 118 14.42 0.84 -13.73
C GLY A 118 13.13 0.29 -13.11
N TYR A 119 13.18 -0.27 -11.90
CA TYR A 119 12.11 -1.13 -11.36
C TYR A 119 11.18 -0.43 -10.36
N GLY A 120 9.87 -0.51 -10.61
CA GLY A 120 8.80 -0.23 -9.63
C GLY A 120 8.98 1.07 -8.86
N GLY A 121 8.92 1.02 -7.52
CA GLY A 121 8.98 2.20 -6.66
C GLY A 121 10.30 3.00 -6.73
N ASN A 122 11.35 2.45 -7.33
CA ASN A 122 12.62 3.16 -7.54
C ASN A 122 12.58 4.05 -8.77
N SER A 123 11.76 3.72 -9.77
CA SER A 123 11.72 4.40 -11.07
C SER A 123 10.39 5.10 -11.35
N LEU A 124 9.27 4.61 -10.82
CA LEU A 124 7.97 5.27 -10.86
C LEU A 124 7.89 6.27 -9.71
N LEU A 125 8.55 7.44 -9.89
CA LEU A 125 8.84 8.36 -8.79
C LEU A 125 7.58 8.97 -8.16
N GLY A 126 6.46 9.00 -8.89
CA GLY A 126 5.16 9.34 -8.33
C GLY A 126 4.69 8.40 -7.21
N LYS A 127 5.01 7.10 -7.29
CA LYS A 127 4.42 6.06 -6.42
C LYS A 127 4.88 6.14 -4.97
N LYS A 128 6.07 5.65 -4.63
CA LYS A 128 6.54 5.62 -3.22
C LYS A 128 7.37 6.84 -2.84
N CYS A 129 8.20 7.31 -3.77
CA CYS A 129 9.12 8.42 -3.53
C CYS A 129 8.35 9.73 -3.31
N PHE A 130 7.44 10.07 -4.23
CA PHE A 130 6.58 11.22 -4.06
C PHE A 130 5.43 10.92 -3.09
N ALA A 131 4.52 10.00 -3.44
CA ALA A 131 3.24 9.96 -2.75
C ALA A 131 3.24 9.44 -1.31
N LEU A 132 4.38 8.93 -0.81
CA LEU A 132 4.56 8.67 0.61
C LEU A 132 5.71 9.48 1.23
N ARG A 133 6.92 9.43 0.70
CA ARG A 133 8.07 10.08 1.37
C ARG A 133 8.01 11.59 1.28
N ILE A 134 8.04 12.17 0.09
CA ILE A 134 7.92 13.64 -0.05
C ILE A 134 6.56 14.12 0.47
N ALA A 135 5.48 13.40 0.11
CA ALA A 135 4.13 13.74 0.50
C ALA A 135 3.91 13.73 2.02
N SER A 136 4.44 12.76 2.77
CA SER A 136 4.26 12.75 4.25
C SER A 136 4.92 13.96 4.92
N ARG A 137 6.06 14.43 4.41
CA ARG A 137 6.67 15.67 4.88
C ARG A 137 5.77 16.86 4.52
N LEU A 138 5.31 16.98 3.27
CA LEU A 138 4.39 18.05 2.88
C LEU A 138 3.11 18.04 3.73
N ALA A 139 2.59 16.85 4.00
CA ALA A 139 1.41 16.58 4.80
C ALA A 139 1.57 17.07 6.25
N ARG A 140 2.73 16.82 6.86
CA ARG A 140 3.07 17.38 8.17
C ARG A 140 2.96 18.90 8.17
N ASP A 141 3.67 19.54 7.24
CA ASP A 141 3.80 21.00 7.21
C ASP A 141 2.51 21.73 6.82
N GLU A 142 1.66 21.10 6.01
CA GLU A 142 0.43 21.69 5.49
C GLU A 142 -0.82 21.19 6.23
N GLY A 143 -0.66 20.30 7.21
CA GLY A 143 -1.75 19.80 8.02
C GLY A 143 -2.68 18.81 7.31
N TRP A 144 -2.14 17.79 6.65
CA TRP A 144 -2.88 16.65 6.11
C TRP A 144 -2.09 15.35 6.35
N LEU A 145 -2.53 14.21 5.81
CA LEU A 145 -1.89 12.89 6.01
C LEU A 145 -1.61 12.21 4.67
N ALA A 146 -0.41 11.65 4.49
CA ALA A 146 -0.03 10.86 3.32
C ALA A 146 0.35 9.46 3.76
N GLU A 147 -0.49 8.48 3.44
CA GLU A 147 -0.52 7.21 4.13
C GLU A 147 -0.44 6.02 3.19
N HIS A 148 0.21 4.95 3.64
CA HIS A 148 0.27 3.67 2.94
C HIS A 148 -1.01 2.85 3.17
N MET A 149 -2.14 3.43 2.75
CA MET A 149 -3.48 2.89 2.97
C MET A 149 -4.20 2.64 1.66
N LEU A 150 -4.95 1.54 1.61
CA LEU A 150 -6.05 1.43 0.66
C LEU A 150 -7.21 2.36 1.07
N ILE A 151 -8.11 2.63 0.13
CA ILE A 151 -9.41 3.27 0.37
C ILE A 151 -10.48 2.43 -0.33
N LEU A 152 -11.51 2.04 0.41
CA LEU A 152 -12.68 1.35 -0.15
C LEU A 152 -13.98 1.97 0.34
N GLY A 153 -15.01 1.91 -0.50
CA GLY A 153 -16.39 2.11 -0.13
C GLY A 153 -17.05 0.77 0.17
N ILE A 154 -17.81 0.67 1.25
CA ILE A 154 -18.60 -0.50 1.58
C ILE A 154 -20.06 -0.11 1.78
N THR A 155 -20.97 -0.80 1.09
CA THR A 155 -22.41 -0.57 1.15
C THR A 155 -23.09 -1.79 1.77
N ASN A 156 -23.87 -1.55 2.82
CA ASN A 156 -24.63 -2.59 3.50
C ASN A 156 -25.93 -2.95 2.74
N PRO A 157 -26.65 -4.03 3.12
CA PRO A 157 -27.91 -4.43 2.47
C PRO A 157 -29.03 -3.39 2.54
N ALA A 158 -28.96 -2.42 3.45
CA ALA A 158 -29.89 -1.29 3.55
C ALA A 158 -29.53 -0.12 2.62
N GLY A 159 -28.48 -0.24 1.81
CA GLY A 159 -28.03 0.78 0.86
C GLY A 159 -27.17 1.88 1.49
N LYS A 160 -26.76 1.74 2.75
CA LYS A 160 -25.91 2.74 3.42
C LYS A 160 -24.45 2.47 3.14
N LYS A 161 -23.77 3.47 2.59
CA LYS A 161 -22.36 3.44 2.22
C LYS A 161 -21.47 4.12 3.26
N ARG A 162 -20.31 3.53 3.51
CA ARG A 162 -19.24 4.02 4.39
C ARG A 162 -17.90 3.91 3.67
N TYR A 163 -16.96 4.81 3.93
CA TYR A 163 -15.59 4.65 3.42
C TYR A 163 -14.61 4.33 4.53
N VAL A 164 -13.69 3.44 4.21
CA VAL A 164 -12.69 2.89 5.12
C VAL A 164 -11.32 3.02 4.48
N ALA A 165 -10.36 3.50 5.25
CA ALA A 165 -8.94 3.42 4.90
C ALA A 165 -8.28 2.28 5.68
N ALA A 166 -7.33 1.55 5.08
CA ALA A 166 -6.64 0.48 5.79
C ALA A 166 -5.14 0.39 5.46
N ALA A 167 -4.30 0.40 6.50
CA ALA A 167 -2.84 0.32 6.40
C ALA A 167 -2.37 -1.08 6.80
N PHE A 168 -1.95 -1.86 5.79
CA PHE A 168 -1.27 -3.14 5.97
C PHE A 168 0.09 -3.12 5.27
N PRO A 169 1.15 -3.69 5.87
CA PRO A 169 2.44 -3.87 5.22
C PRO A 169 2.32 -4.54 3.84
N SER A 170 3.38 -4.42 3.03
CA SER A 170 3.43 -5.16 1.77
C SER A 170 3.20 -6.65 1.99
N ALA A 171 2.51 -7.32 1.05
CA ALA A 171 2.07 -8.72 1.14
C ALA A 171 1.10 -9.06 2.30
N CYS A 172 0.48 -8.07 2.95
CA CYS A 172 -0.54 -8.28 4.00
C CYS A 172 -1.99 -8.06 3.52
N GLY A 173 -2.23 -7.97 2.21
CA GLY A 173 -3.58 -8.11 1.64
C GLY A 173 -4.35 -6.82 1.34
N LYS A 174 -3.67 -5.66 1.19
CA LYS A 174 -4.37 -4.41 0.83
C LYS A 174 -5.17 -4.52 -0.47
N THR A 175 -4.53 -4.93 -1.56
CA THR A 175 -5.20 -5.10 -2.86
C THR A 175 -6.36 -6.09 -2.82
N ASN A 176 -6.24 -7.19 -2.07
CA ASN A 176 -7.34 -8.14 -1.88
C ASN A 176 -8.52 -7.52 -1.13
N LEU A 177 -8.28 -6.70 -0.12
CA LEU A 177 -9.36 -6.05 0.64
C LEU A 177 -10.00 -4.90 -0.16
N ALA A 178 -9.21 -4.07 -0.82
CA ALA A 178 -9.68 -2.96 -1.65
C ALA A 178 -10.55 -3.43 -2.83
N MET A 179 -10.22 -4.59 -3.39
CA MET A 179 -10.93 -5.20 -4.52
C MET A 179 -11.77 -6.41 -4.13
N MET A 180 -12.15 -6.52 -2.86
CA MET A 180 -12.81 -7.70 -2.32
C MET A 180 -14.15 -7.96 -3.03
N GLN A 181 -14.40 -9.22 -3.40
CA GLN A 181 -15.76 -9.70 -3.65
C GLN A 181 -16.35 -10.19 -2.32
N PRO A 182 -17.34 -9.50 -1.73
CA PRO A 182 -17.88 -9.87 -0.43
C PRO A 182 -18.56 -11.25 -0.48
N ALA A 183 -18.27 -12.10 0.50
CA ALA A 183 -18.97 -13.37 0.66
C ALA A 183 -20.36 -13.21 1.32
N LEU A 184 -20.58 -12.10 2.03
CA LEU A 184 -21.87 -11.78 2.65
C LEU A 184 -22.87 -11.27 1.61
N PRO A 185 -24.06 -11.90 1.46
CA PRO A 185 -25.11 -11.43 0.56
C PRO A 185 -25.56 -10.00 0.84
N GLY A 186 -25.84 -9.24 -0.22
CA GLY A 186 -26.32 -7.86 -0.13
C GLY A 186 -25.26 -6.81 0.23
N TRP A 187 -24.06 -7.23 0.63
CA TRP A 187 -22.92 -6.34 0.81
C TRP A 187 -22.21 -6.06 -0.52
N LYS A 188 -21.82 -4.81 -0.72
CA LYS A 188 -21.05 -4.38 -1.89
C LYS A 188 -19.78 -3.67 -1.44
N VAL A 189 -18.65 -3.99 -2.07
CA VAL A 189 -17.38 -3.27 -1.91
C VAL A 189 -16.99 -2.63 -3.23
N GLU A 190 -16.51 -1.40 -3.14
CA GLU A 190 -16.04 -0.60 -4.26
C GLU A 190 -14.65 -0.03 -3.95
N CYS A 191 -13.75 -0.07 -4.92
CA CYS A 191 -12.35 0.34 -4.78
C CYS A 191 -12.18 1.83 -5.12
N VAL A 192 -11.60 2.61 -4.21
CA VAL A 192 -11.12 3.97 -4.52
C VAL A 192 -9.61 3.91 -4.82
N GLY A 193 -8.84 3.16 -4.03
CA GLY A 193 -7.42 2.92 -4.23
C GLY A 193 -6.90 1.77 -3.37
N ASP A 194 -5.80 1.14 -3.75
CA ASP A 194 -5.33 -0.10 -3.09
C ASP A 194 -4.03 0.05 -2.28
N ASP A 195 -3.38 1.20 -2.33
CA ASP A 195 -2.01 1.33 -1.82
C ASP A 195 -1.69 2.66 -1.13
N ILE A 196 -2.22 3.80 -1.61
CA ILE A 196 -1.91 5.12 -1.06
C ILE A 196 -3.18 5.93 -0.84
N ALA A 197 -3.24 6.63 0.29
CA ALA A 197 -4.30 7.57 0.64
C ALA A 197 -3.69 8.94 1.00
N TRP A 198 -4.19 10.00 0.39
CA TRP A 198 -3.95 11.37 0.88
C TRP A 198 -5.21 11.88 1.53
N MET A 199 -5.12 12.25 2.81
CA MET A 199 -6.27 12.55 3.64
C MET A 199 -6.17 13.92 4.30
N ARG A 200 -7.25 14.72 4.25
CA ARG A 200 -7.31 16.04 4.87
C ARG A 200 -8.69 16.28 5.46
N PHE A 201 -8.74 16.88 6.65
CA PHE A 201 -9.99 17.38 7.20
C PHE A 201 -10.50 18.55 6.37
N ASP A 202 -11.75 18.48 5.93
CA ASP A 202 -12.44 19.59 5.26
C ASP A 202 -12.96 20.64 6.25
N SER A 203 -13.62 21.67 5.74
CA SER A 203 -14.18 22.75 6.56
C SER A 203 -15.33 22.31 7.48
N GLU A 204 -15.94 21.15 7.24
CA GLU A 204 -16.97 20.55 8.10
C GLU A 204 -16.36 19.60 9.14
N GLY A 205 -15.04 19.47 9.13
CA GLY A 205 -14.29 18.58 10.00
C GLY A 205 -14.36 17.11 9.58
N GLN A 206 -14.82 16.80 8.37
CA GLN A 206 -14.81 15.43 7.86
C GLN A 206 -13.44 15.11 7.27
N LEU A 207 -12.85 13.96 7.63
CA LEU A 207 -11.63 13.49 6.98
C LEU A 207 -11.93 13.03 5.56
N ARG A 208 -11.46 13.76 4.55
CA ARG A 208 -11.59 13.44 3.13
C ARG A 208 -10.35 12.75 2.62
N ALA A 209 -10.51 11.70 1.80
CA ALA A 209 -9.41 10.97 1.20
C ALA A 209 -9.49 10.93 -0.32
N ILE A 210 -8.36 11.09 -0.99
CA ILE A 210 -8.20 10.76 -2.41
C ILE A 210 -7.21 9.61 -2.57
N ASN A 211 -7.39 8.82 -3.63
CA ASN A 211 -6.33 7.98 -4.18
C ASN A 211 -5.46 8.85 -5.10
N PRO A 212 -4.19 9.11 -4.76
CA PRO A 212 -3.32 9.90 -5.62
C PRO A 212 -2.89 9.14 -6.89
N GLU A 213 -3.05 7.82 -6.94
CA GLU A 213 -2.68 6.98 -8.09
C GLU A 213 -3.81 6.86 -9.12
N ASN A 214 -3.45 6.49 -10.35
CA ASN A 214 -4.36 6.31 -11.49
C ASN A 214 -4.45 4.84 -11.97
N GLY A 215 -3.75 3.94 -11.27
CA GLY A 215 -3.60 2.54 -11.63
C GLY A 215 -3.25 1.69 -10.42
N PHE A 216 -3.18 0.38 -10.66
CA PHE A 216 -2.78 -0.62 -9.68
C PHE A 216 -1.43 -1.20 -10.07
N PHE A 217 -0.48 -1.16 -9.14
CA PHE A 217 0.83 -1.79 -9.28
C PHE A 217 0.93 -2.99 -8.34
N GLY A 218 0.06 -3.97 -8.55
CA GLY A 218 -0.18 -5.09 -7.63
C GLY A 218 0.83 -6.21 -7.77
N VAL A 219 1.01 -6.98 -6.69
CA VAL A 219 1.80 -8.22 -6.70
C VAL A 219 1.03 -9.29 -7.48
N ALA A 220 1.67 -9.91 -8.48
CA ALA A 220 1.02 -10.95 -9.27
C ALA A 220 0.90 -12.29 -8.51
N PRO A 221 1.97 -12.87 -7.93
CA PRO A 221 1.90 -14.16 -7.21
C PRO A 221 0.84 -14.18 -6.10
N GLY A 222 0.05 -15.25 -6.07
CA GLY A 222 -1.09 -15.44 -5.16
C GLY A 222 -2.39 -14.73 -5.58
N THR A 223 -2.38 -13.96 -6.67
CA THR A 223 -3.61 -13.42 -7.28
C THR A 223 -4.27 -14.50 -8.12
N SER A 224 -5.52 -14.85 -7.81
CA SER A 224 -6.31 -15.83 -8.56
C SER A 224 -7.78 -15.44 -8.62
N ALA A 225 -8.58 -16.22 -9.36
CA ALA A 225 -10.03 -16.07 -9.37
C ALA A 225 -10.65 -16.28 -7.98
N THR A 226 -9.98 -17.05 -7.11
CA THR A 226 -10.41 -17.29 -5.72
C THR A 226 -10.03 -16.13 -4.81
N THR A 227 -8.79 -15.65 -4.92
CA THR A 227 -8.25 -14.66 -3.97
C THR A 227 -8.58 -13.21 -4.33
N ASN A 228 -8.71 -12.91 -5.63
CA ASN A 228 -9.05 -11.58 -6.13
C ASN A 228 -9.59 -11.64 -7.59
N PRO A 229 -10.85 -12.05 -7.79
CA PRO A 229 -11.45 -12.13 -9.12
C PRO A 229 -11.53 -10.77 -9.83
N ASN A 230 -11.69 -9.68 -9.08
CA ASN A 230 -11.73 -8.34 -9.64
C ASN A 230 -10.37 -7.90 -10.20
N ALA A 231 -9.26 -8.23 -9.52
CA ALA A 231 -7.93 -8.03 -10.08
C ALA A 231 -7.72 -8.87 -11.34
N MET A 232 -8.13 -10.16 -11.33
CA MET A 232 -8.05 -11.02 -12.51
C MET A 232 -8.81 -10.44 -13.72
N ALA A 233 -9.98 -9.82 -13.52
CA ALA A 233 -10.70 -9.13 -14.58
C ALA A 233 -10.00 -7.84 -15.03
N THR A 234 -9.43 -7.07 -14.09
CA THR A 234 -8.75 -5.79 -14.37
C THR A 234 -7.55 -5.96 -15.30
N ILE A 235 -6.78 -7.03 -15.11
CA ILE A 235 -5.46 -7.21 -15.74
C ILE A 235 -5.49 -7.83 -17.14
N GLN A 236 -6.67 -8.16 -17.68
CA GLN A 236 -6.81 -8.87 -18.97
C GLN A 236 -6.46 -8.03 -20.19
N SER A 237 -6.48 -6.70 -20.06
CA SER A 237 -6.18 -5.78 -21.16
C SER A 237 -5.40 -4.57 -20.68
N ASN A 238 -4.68 -3.90 -21.59
CA ASN A 238 -3.91 -2.67 -21.34
C ASN A 238 -3.01 -2.72 -20.08
N THR A 239 -2.49 -3.89 -19.74
CA THR A 239 -1.73 -4.14 -18.52
C THR A 239 -0.30 -4.51 -18.87
N LEU A 240 0.65 -3.89 -18.16
CA LEU A 240 2.07 -4.28 -18.26
C LEU A 240 2.38 -5.26 -17.14
N PHE A 241 2.92 -6.43 -17.49
CA PHE A 241 3.44 -7.38 -16.51
C PHE A 241 4.96 -7.28 -16.42
N THR A 242 5.53 -7.53 -15.25
CA THR A 242 6.97 -7.49 -15.03
C THR A 242 7.40 -8.65 -14.15
N ASN A 243 8.32 -9.47 -14.67
CA ASN A 243 8.88 -10.67 -14.04
C ASN A 243 7.86 -11.79 -13.73
N VAL A 244 6.78 -11.89 -14.49
CA VAL A 244 5.90 -13.08 -14.49
C VAL A 244 6.39 -14.10 -15.51
N ALA A 245 5.85 -15.32 -15.47
CA ALA A 245 6.09 -16.30 -16.52
C ALA A 245 5.17 -16.05 -17.73
N GLU A 246 5.60 -16.52 -18.90
CA GLU A 246 4.85 -16.46 -20.16
C GLU A 246 4.46 -17.88 -20.59
N THR A 247 3.22 -18.07 -21.02
CA THR A 247 2.75 -19.34 -21.57
C THR A 247 2.90 -19.37 -23.09
N SER A 248 3.08 -20.56 -23.69
CA SER A 248 3.34 -20.69 -25.14
C SER A 248 2.22 -20.21 -26.07
N ASP A 249 1.03 -19.97 -25.52
CA ASP A 249 -0.14 -19.39 -26.19
C ASP A 249 -0.25 -17.86 -25.99
N GLY A 250 0.77 -17.22 -25.41
CA GLY A 250 0.86 -15.76 -25.22
C GLY A 250 0.18 -15.23 -23.95
N GLY A 251 -0.14 -16.11 -23.00
CA GLY A 251 -0.67 -15.76 -21.69
C GLY A 251 0.42 -15.54 -20.62
N VAL A 252 -0.03 -15.35 -19.38
CA VAL A 252 0.83 -15.14 -18.21
C VAL A 252 0.60 -16.22 -17.17
N TYR A 253 1.63 -16.52 -16.38
CA TYR A 253 1.54 -17.50 -15.29
C TYR A 253 2.37 -17.08 -14.08
N TRP A 254 1.92 -17.49 -12.88
CA TRP A 254 2.62 -17.28 -11.61
C TRP A 254 2.17 -18.27 -10.55
N GLU A 255 2.92 -18.36 -9.45
CA GLU A 255 2.58 -19.16 -8.29
C GLU A 255 1.23 -18.73 -7.69
N GLY A 256 0.28 -19.68 -7.62
CA GLY A 256 -1.04 -19.44 -7.01
C GLY A 256 -2.03 -18.69 -7.92
N ILE A 257 -1.90 -18.78 -9.25
CA ILE A 257 -2.91 -18.27 -10.21
C ILE A 257 -4.21 -19.11 -10.22
N ASP A 258 -4.18 -20.31 -9.62
CA ASP A 258 -5.27 -21.29 -9.50
C ASP A 258 -5.98 -21.62 -10.83
N GLN A 259 -5.22 -21.73 -11.92
CA GLN A 259 -5.72 -22.15 -13.23
C GLN A 259 -4.84 -23.27 -13.79
N PRO A 260 -5.42 -24.42 -14.20
CA PRO A 260 -4.64 -25.48 -14.82
C PRO A 260 -4.13 -25.01 -16.19
N LEU A 261 -2.89 -25.39 -16.52
CA LEU A 261 -2.34 -25.18 -17.85
C LEU A 261 -3.13 -26.04 -18.86
N PRO A 262 -3.59 -25.49 -19.99
CA PRO A 262 -4.21 -26.28 -21.05
C PRO A 262 -3.27 -27.37 -21.57
N PRO A 263 -3.79 -28.52 -22.05
CA PRO A 263 -2.95 -29.59 -22.58
C PRO A 263 -2.01 -29.10 -23.70
N GLY A 264 -0.71 -29.38 -23.56
CA GLY A 264 0.30 -29.01 -24.55
C GLY A 264 0.87 -27.59 -24.41
N VAL A 265 0.31 -26.74 -23.54
CA VAL A 265 0.86 -25.41 -23.26
C VAL A 265 2.11 -25.53 -22.38
N THR A 266 3.19 -24.87 -22.79
CA THR A 266 4.45 -24.81 -22.03
C THR A 266 4.64 -23.43 -21.39
N VAL A 267 5.54 -23.34 -20.41
CA VAL A 267 5.79 -22.12 -19.64
C VAL A 267 7.26 -21.73 -19.75
N THR A 268 7.52 -20.44 -20.02
CA THR A 268 8.83 -19.81 -19.89
C THR A 268 8.84 -18.95 -18.64
N SER A 269 9.74 -19.25 -17.71
CA SER A 269 9.91 -18.49 -16.47
C SER A 269 10.39 -17.05 -16.70
N TRP A 270 10.27 -16.21 -15.67
CA TRP A 270 10.76 -14.83 -15.67
C TRP A 270 12.27 -14.67 -15.93
N LEU A 271 13.05 -15.76 -15.84
CA LEU A 271 14.47 -15.81 -16.18
C LEU A 271 14.73 -16.20 -17.65
N GLY A 272 13.68 -16.33 -18.46
CA GLY A 272 13.78 -16.74 -19.87
C GLY A 272 14.12 -18.23 -20.04
N ARG A 273 13.78 -19.08 -19.06
CA ARG A 273 14.08 -20.52 -19.08
C ARG A 273 12.81 -21.36 -19.11
N PRO A 274 12.78 -22.51 -19.81
CA PRO A 274 11.67 -23.46 -19.71
C PRO A 274 11.38 -23.84 -18.26
N TRP A 275 10.11 -23.93 -17.91
CA TRP A 275 9.65 -24.26 -16.56
C TRP A 275 8.47 -25.24 -16.63
N LYS A 276 8.36 -26.10 -15.62
CA LYS A 276 7.20 -26.99 -15.41
C LYS A 276 6.75 -27.00 -13.95
N PRO A 277 5.46 -27.29 -13.69
CA PRO A 277 4.96 -27.47 -12.32
C PRO A 277 5.81 -28.47 -11.53
N GLY A 278 6.24 -28.07 -10.34
CA GLY A 278 7.07 -28.88 -9.45
C GLY A 278 8.59 -28.64 -9.57
N ASP A 279 9.03 -27.79 -10.52
CA ASP A 279 10.42 -27.32 -10.52
C ASP A 279 10.74 -26.53 -9.23
N LYS A 280 12.01 -26.56 -8.81
CA LYS A 280 12.46 -25.97 -7.54
C LYS A 280 12.34 -24.44 -7.51
N GLU A 281 12.64 -23.80 -8.64
CA GLU A 281 12.58 -22.34 -8.78
C GLU A 281 11.17 -21.92 -9.21
N PRO A 282 10.65 -20.79 -8.69
CA PRO A 282 9.34 -20.29 -9.10
C PRO A 282 9.37 -19.79 -10.55
N CYS A 283 8.25 -19.95 -11.26
CA CYS A 283 8.08 -19.48 -12.63
C CYS A 283 8.04 -17.96 -12.72
N ALA A 284 7.52 -17.28 -11.69
CA ALA A 284 7.48 -15.83 -11.56
C ALA A 284 8.35 -15.37 -10.39
N HIS A 285 8.89 -14.15 -10.46
CA HIS A 285 9.58 -13.57 -9.31
C HIS A 285 8.57 -13.35 -8.16
N PRO A 286 8.91 -13.63 -6.88
CA PRO A 286 7.95 -13.50 -5.75
C PRO A 286 7.37 -12.09 -5.54
N ASN A 287 8.05 -11.07 -6.05
CA ASN A 287 7.58 -9.67 -6.05
C ASN A 287 7.24 -9.16 -7.46
N SER A 288 7.03 -10.06 -8.45
CA SER A 288 6.57 -9.68 -9.79
C SER A 288 5.24 -8.93 -9.74
N ARG A 289 5.00 -8.10 -10.76
CA ARG A 289 3.95 -7.09 -10.72
C ARG A 289 3.11 -7.09 -11.99
N PHE A 290 1.85 -6.73 -11.82
CA PHE A 290 1.04 -6.15 -12.89
C PHE A 290 0.93 -4.64 -12.68
N CYS A 291 0.85 -3.88 -13.77
CA CYS A 291 0.63 -2.44 -13.81
C CYS A 291 -0.59 -2.18 -14.69
N ALA A 292 -1.75 -1.97 -14.08
CA ALA A 292 -3.05 -1.94 -14.75
C ALA A 292 -3.82 -0.63 -14.49
N PRO A 293 -4.53 -0.06 -15.48
CA PRO A 293 -5.34 1.15 -15.28
C PRO A 293 -6.46 0.94 -14.27
N ALA A 294 -6.63 1.86 -13.32
CA ALA A 294 -7.61 1.68 -12.23
C ALA A 294 -9.04 1.58 -12.76
N ARG A 295 -9.36 2.41 -13.76
CA ARG A 295 -10.67 2.44 -14.47
C ARG A 295 -11.13 1.11 -15.07
N GLN A 296 -10.26 0.11 -15.18
CA GLN A 296 -10.61 -1.23 -15.67
C GLN A 296 -11.13 -2.15 -14.56
N CYS A 297 -10.96 -1.79 -13.28
CA CYS A 297 -11.47 -2.60 -12.20
C CYS A 297 -13.01 -2.55 -12.20
N PRO A 298 -13.68 -3.70 -12.24
CA PRO A 298 -15.14 -3.76 -12.42
C PRO A 298 -15.92 -3.21 -11.22
N ILE A 299 -15.24 -2.96 -10.10
CA ILE A 299 -15.81 -2.42 -8.87
C ILE A 299 -15.16 -1.10 -8.48
N MET A 300 -14.61 -0.32 -9.42
CA MET A 300 -14.19 1.04 -9.10
C MET A 300 -15.34 1.83 -8.52
N ASP A 301 -15.06 2.53 -7.42
CA ASP A 301 -16.01 3.43 -6.79
C ASP A 301 -16.35 4.58 -7.72
N PRO A 302 -17.63 4.98 -7.89
CA PRO A 302 -17.99 6.12 -8.72
C PRO A 302 -17.28 7.44 -8.31
N ALA A 303 -16.89 7.58 -7.04
CA ALA A 303 -16.20 8.74 -6.51
C ALA A 303 -14.66 8.57 -6.45
N TRP A 304 -14.08 7.56 -7.11
CA TRP A 304 -12.63 7.30 -7.03
C TRP A 304 -11.75 8.45 -7.56
N GLU A 305 -12.28 9.28 -8.46
CA GLU A 305 -11.64 10.52 -8.94
C GLU A 305 -12.36 11.80 -8.48
N ALA A 306 -13.24 11.73 -7.48
CA ALA A 306 -13.91 12.93 -6.96
C ALA A 306 -12.84 13.90 -6.41
N PRO A 307 -12.76 15.15 -6.90
CA PRO A 307 -11.69 16.07 -6.51
C PRO A 307 -11.72 16.44 -5.03
N GLU A 308 -12.90 16.43 -4.40
CA GLU A 308 -13.10 16.66 -2.96
C GLU A 308 -12.71 15.47 -2.08
N GLY A 309 -12.56 14.28 -2.66
CA GLY A 309 -12.30 13.03 -1.95
C GLY A 309 -13.50 12.46 -1.19
N VAL A 310 -13.35 11.20 -0.76
CA VAL A 310 -14.39 10.44 -0.06
C VAL A 310 -14.27 10.61 1.47
N PRO A 311 -15.39 10.65 2.22
CA PRO A 311 -15.37 10.84 3.67
C PRO A 311 -15.00 9.54 4.40
N ILE A 312 -13.86 9.53 5.10
CA ILE A 312 -13.37 8.36 5.86
C ILE A 312 -14.05 8.29 7.22
N ASP A 313 -14.73 7.17 7.48
CA ASP A 313 -15.41 6.89 8.75
C ASP A 313 -14.60 5.95 9.67
N ALA A 314 -13.72 5.13 9.10
CA ALA A 314 -12.87 4.20 9.83
C ALA A 314 -11.47 4.07 9.22
N ILE A 315 -10.48 3.87 10.10
CA ILE A 315 -9.10 3.52 9.75
C ILE A 315 -8.78 2.15 10.35
N ILE A 316 -8.24 1.25 9.54
CA ILE A 316 -7.90 -0.11 9.96
C ILE A 316 -6.39 -0.33 9.85
N PHE A 317 -5.75 -0.73 10.94
CA PHE A 317 -4.39 -1.25 10.94
C PHE A 317 -4.40 -2.78 10.93
N GLY A 318 -3.32 -3.39 10.46
CA GLY A 318 -3.20 -4.84 10.48
C GLY A 318 -1.90 -5.34 9.86
N GLY A 319 -1.63 -6.63 10.01
CA GLY A 319 -0.42 -7.25 9.50
C GLY A 319 -0.38 -8.75 9.79
N ARG A 320 0.65 -9.42 9.27
CA ARG A 320 0.90 -10.84 9.57
C ARG A 320 1.51 -10.97 10.96
N ARG A 321 0.84 -11.68 11.87
CA ARG A 321 1.35 -11.99 13.22
C ARG A 321 1.46 -13.50 13.44
N PRO A 322 2.44 -14.19 12.79
CA PRO A 322 2.66 -15.60 13.05
C PRO A 322 3.39 -15.80 14.39
N LYS A 323 3.03 -16.85 15.13
CA LYS A 323 3.79 -17.31 16.30
C LYS A 323 5.14 -17.88 15.81
N GLY A 324 6.27 -17.38 16.31
CA GLY A 324 7.60 -18.01 16.13
C GLY A 324 8.48 -17.60 14.94
N LYS A 325 8.16 -16.53 14.19
CA LYS A 325 9.12 -15.90 13.25
C LYS A 325 9.59 -14.57 13.83
N ILE A 326 10.77 -14.08 13.39
CA ILE A 326 11.25 -12.73 13.69
C ILE A 326 10.14 -11.73 13.34
N ILE A 327 9.53 -11.13 14.35
CA ILE A 327 8.48 -10.12 14.17
C ILE A 327 9.19 -8.83 13.77
N MET A 328 8.77 -8.28 12.65
CA MET A 328 9.29 -7.02 12.13
C MET A 328 8.24 -5.95 12.40
N HIS A 329 8.58 -4.98 13.25
CA HIS A 329 7.73 -3.82 13.47
C HIS A 329 7.61 -3.01 12.18
N ASP A 330 6.38 -2.68 11.79
CA ASP A 330 6.09 -1.83 10.64
C ASP A 330 4.99 -0.83 11.02
N PRO A 331 5.32 0.19 11.85
CA PRO A 331 4.35 1.15 12.34
C PRO A 331 3.61 1.83 11.19
N PHE A 332 2.27 1.82 11.24
CA PHE A 332 1.40 2.38 10.20
C PHE A 332 1.60 1.79 8.79
N ALA A 333 2.29 0.65 8.66
CA ALA A 333 2.79 0.14 7.38
C ALA A 333 3.73 1.13 6.65
N MET A 334 4.32 2.09 7.38
CA MET A 334 5.09 3.22 6.85
C MET A 334 6.60 3.09 7.07
N ARG A 335 7.10 2.00 7.67
CA ARG A 335 8.53 1.85 7.99
C ARG A 335 9.47 2.17 6.81
N PRO A 336 9.25 1.69 5.58
CA PRO A 336 10.15 2.01 4.46
C PRO A 336 9.81 3.34 3.75
N PHE A 337 8.86 4.11 4.28
CA PHE A 337 8.18 5.21 3.59
C PHE A 337 8.07 6.52 4.37
N PHE A 338 8.52 6.58 5.63
CA PHE A 338 8.58 7.84 6.36
C PHE A 338 9.45 8.87 5.62
N GLY A 339 8.91 10.06 5.40
CA GLY A 339 9.60 11.20 4.80
C GLY A 339 10.36 12.07 5.79
N TYR A 340 10.15 11.85 7.08
CA TYR A 340 10.71 12.60 8.20
C TYR A 340 10.75 11.72 9.45
N ASN A 341 11.20 12.28 10.58
CA ASN A 341 11.32 11.58 11.86
C ASN A 341 10.00 10.88 12.27
N PHE A 342 10.08 9.60 12.66
CA PHE A 342 8.92 8.79 13.03
C PHE A 342 8.24 9.27 14.33
N GLY A 343 8.99 9.75 15.33
CA GLY A 343 8.43 10.35 16.53
C GLY A 343 7.58 11.59 16.22
N HIS A 344 8.10 12.49 15.38
CA HIS A 344 7.34 13.65 14.90
C HIS A 344 6.14 13.24 14.03
N TYR A 345 6.21 12.09 13.36
CA TYR A 345 5.07 11.56 12.60
C TYR A 345 3.94 11.09 13.55
N LEU A 346 4.30 10.44 14.66
CA LEU A 346 3.33 10.09 15.71
C LEU A 346 2.72 11.35 16.33
N GLU A 347 3.53 12.37 16.61
CA GLU A 347 3.06 13.67 17.11
C GLU A 347 2.09 14.34 16.12
N HIS A 348 2.39 14.31 14.82
CA HIS A 348 1.50 14.83 13.79
C HIS A 348 0.15 14.11 13.76
N TRP A 349 0.15 12.78 13.88
CA TRP A 349 -1.08 11.99 14.00
C TRP A 349 -1.89 12.35 15.24
N LEU A 350 -1.24 12.49 16.41
CA LEU A 350 -1.89 12.91 17.65
C LEU A 350 -2.48 14.32 17.55
N SER A 351 -1.79 15.24 16.85
CA SER A 351 -2.25 16.62 16.67
C SER A 351 -3.60 16.73 15.95
N MET A 352 -4.03 15.69 15.23
CA MET A 352 -5.31 15.65 14.55
C MET A 352 -6.50 15.73 15.51
N GLU A 353 -6.36 15.25 16.75
CA GLU A 353 -7.40 15.36 17.78
C GLU A 353 -7.66 16.82 18.17
N GLY A 354 -6.63 17.66 18.20
CA GLY A 354 -6.73 19.08 18.54
C GLY A 354 -7.45 19.94 17.50
N ARG A 355 -7.85 19.37 16.36
CA ARG A 355 -8.51 20.12 15.28
C ARG A 355 -9.95 20.44 15.63
N LYS A 356 -10.27 21.73 15.64
CA LYS A 356 -11.62 22.22 15.91
C LYS A 356 -12.63 21.61 14.93
N GLY A 357 -13.62 20.92 15.49
CA GLY A 357 -14.73 20.33 14.73
C GLY A 357 -14.39 19.01 14.01
N ALA A 358 -13.18 18.45 14.21
CA ALA A 358 -12.79 17.21 13.55
C ALA A 358 -13.69 16.03 13.96
N ARG A 359 -14.18 15.33 12.94
CA ARG A 359 -14.89 14.06 13.04
C ARG A 359 -13.86 12.95 12.86
N LEU A 360 -13.25 12.55 13.97
CA LEU A 360 -12.20 11.53 13.95
C LEU A 360 -12.77 10.17 13.52
N PRO A 361 -12.16 9.48 12.53
CA PRO A 361 -12.57 8.14 12.18
C PRO A 361 -12.26 7.17 13.32
N ARG A 362 -13.06 6.11 13.47
CA ARG A 362 -12.75 5.06 14.44
C ARG A 362 -11.55 4.24 13.96
N ILE A 363 -10.65 3.90 14.90
CA ILE A 363 -9.47 3.09 14.61
C ILE A 363 -9.74 1.63 15.00
N PHE A 364 -9.38 0.71 14.12
CA PHE A 364 -9.47 -0.74 14.33
C PHE A 364 -8.12 -1.40 14.05
N HIS A 365 -7.90 -2.59 14.62
CA HIS A 365 -6.78 -3.44 14.28
C HIS A 365 -7.27 -4.86 13.93
N VAL A 366 -6.85 -5.41 12.79
CA VAL A 366 -7.25 -6.73 12.29
C VAL A 366 -6.06 -7.67 12.14
N ASN A 367 -6.33 -8.98 12.16
CA ASN A 367 -5.35 -10.02 11.88
C ASN A 367 -5.98 -11.19 11.13
N TRP A 368 -5.79 -11.23 9.81
CA TRP A 368 -6.27 -12.32 8.95
C TRP A 368 -5.43 -13.59 9.04
N PHE A 369 -4.30 -13.54 9.71
CA PHE A 369 -3.21 -14.51 9.57
C PHE A 369 -2.96 -15.32 10.84
N ARG A 370 -3.88 -15.27 11.80
CA ARG A 370 -3.80 -16.08 13.02
C ARG A 370 -3.87 -17.56 12.64
N ARG A 371 -3.00 -18.37 13.25
CA ARG A 371 -2.89 -19.81 12.97
C ARG A 371 -3.12 -20.64 14.22
N ASP A 372 -3.64 -21.85 14.03
CA ASP A 372 -3.71 -22.88 15.07
C ASP A 372 -2.33 -23.53 15.30
N GLU A 373 -2.28 -24.48 16.25
CA GLU A 373 -1.06 -25.23 16.57
C GLU A 373 -0.57 -26.11 15.41
N ALA A 374 -1.46 -26.50 14.50
CA ALA A 374 -1.13 -27.24 13.28
C ALA A 374 -0.66 -26.32 12.13
N GLY A 375 -0.60 -25.00 12.35
CA GLY A 375 -0.17 -24.01 11.36
C GLY A 375 -1.23 -23.63 10.32
N ARG A 376 -2.48 -24.07 10.49
CA ARG A 376 -3.62 -23.73 9.63
C ARG A 376 -4.18 -22.37 10.02
N PHE A 377 -4.69 -21.61 9.06
CA PHE A 377 -5.33 -20.33 9.35
C PHE A 377 -6.66 -20.54 10.10
N LEU A 378 -6.88 -19.77 11.16
CA LEU A 378 -8.13 -19.78 11.94
C LEU A 378 -9.27 -19.02 11.25
N TRP A 379 -8.93 -18.16 10.30
CA TRP A 379 -9.88 -17.33 9.56
C TRP A 379 -9.71 -17.57 8.05
N PRO A 380 -10.80 -17.78 7.30
CA PRO A 380 -10.73 -18.06 5.86
C PRO A 380 -10.22 -16.88 5.02
N GLY A 381 -10.38 -15.65 5.48
CA GLY A 381 -9.86 -14.46 4.79
C GLY A 381 -10.65 -14.09 3.53
N PHE A 382 -9.99 -13.36 2.62
CA PHE A 382 -10.54 -12.94 1.31
C PHE A 382 -11.95 -12.35 1.42
N GLY A 383 -12.92 -12.86 0.66
CA GLY A 383 -14.31 -12.38 0.67
C GLY A 383 -15.01 -12.48 2.03
N GLU A 384 -14.57 -13.38 2.91
CA GLU A 384 -15.13 -13.55 4.25
C GLU A 384 -14.74 -12.38 5.18
N ASN A 385 -13.70 -11.61 4.85
CA ASN A 385 -13.36 -10.39 5.58
C ASN A 385 -14.49 -9.35 5.56
N ALA A 386 -15.46 -9.48 4.63
CA ALA A 386 -16.70 -8.71 4.65
C ALA A 386 -17.46 -8.81 5.98
N ARG A 387 -17.37 -9.96 6.69
CA ARG A 387 -17.99 -10.15 8.01
C ARG A 387 -17.39 -9.25 9.09
N VAL A 388 -16.10 -8.96 8.98
CA VAL A 388 -15.43 -8.03 9.89
C VAL A 388 -15.75 -6.59 9.50
N LEU A 389 -15.84 -6.27 8.21
CA LEU A 389 -16.27 -4.95 7.77
C LEU A 389 -17.73 -4.65 8.13
N ASP A 390 -18.61 -5.65 8.09
CA ASP A 390 -19.98 -5.56 8.61
C ASP A 390 -19.99 -5.15 10.08
N TRP A 391 -19.22 -5.85 10.93
CA TRP A 391 -19.12 -5.50 12.34
C TRP A 391 -18.57 -4.08 12.55
N ILE A 392 -17.56 -3.67 11.78
CA ILE A 392 -17.04 -2.29 11.80
C ILE A 392 -18.15 -1.29 11.45
N CYS A 393 -18.93 -1.53 10.40
CA CYS A 393 -20.04 -0.66 10.01
C CYS A 393 -21.08 -0.55 11.13
N ARG A 394 -21.50 -1.67 11.72
CA ARG A 394 -22.43 -1.69 12.85
C ARG A 394 -21.88 -0.95 14.08
N ARG A 395 -20.58 -1.08 14.35
CA ARG A 395 -19.90 -0.28 15.39
C ARG A 395 -19.97 1.22 15.09
N LEU A 396 -19.74 1.65 13.86
CA LEU A 396 -19.85 3.06 13.44
C LEU A 396 -21.28 3.61 13.61
N GLU A 397 -22.28 2.74 13.61
CA GLU A 397 -23.69 3.08 13.84
C GLU A 397 -24.09 3.08 15.31
N GLY A 398 -23.17 2.75 16.22
CA GLY A 398 -23.42 2.75 17.64
C GLY A 398 -24.03 1.46 18.18
N GLU A 399 -24.06 0.37 17.40
CA GLU A 399 -24.56 -0.91 17.88
C GLU A 399 -23.72 -1.44 19.04
N ASP A 400 -24.38 -1.92 20.09
CA ASP A 400 -23.77 -2.53 21.27
C ASP A 400 -23.32 -3.98 21.00
N SER A 401 -22.39 -4.13 20.06
CA SER A 401 -21.88 -5.41 19.54
C SER A 401 -20.44 -5.72 19.96
N ALA A 402 -19.89 -4.97 20.94
CA ALA A 402 -18.51 -5.11 21.40
C ALA A 402 -18.42 -5.38 22.91
N ARG A 403 -17.39 -6.13 23.32
CA ARG A 403 -17.01 -6.32 24.72
C ARG A 403 -15.61 -5.79 24.98
N GLU A 404 -15.37 -5.30 26.19
CA GLU A 404 -14.05 -4.82 26.60
C GLU A 404 -13.09 -5.98 26.86
N THR A 405 -11.83 -5.75 26.50
CA THR A 405 -10.69 -6.62 26.78
C THR A 405 -9.47 -5.75 27.12
N PRO A 406 -8.39 -6.33 27.65
CA PRO A 406 -7.15 -5.59 27.94
C PRO A 406 -6.55 -4.83 26.74
N ILE A 407 -6.85 -5.27 25.51
CA ILE A 407 -6.30 -4.71 24.27
C ILE A 407 -7.29 -3.79 23.54
N GLY A 408 -8.44 -3.52 24.14
CA GLY A 408 -9.54 -2.74 23.55
C GLY A 408 -10.80 -3.55 23.31
N LEU A 409 -11.65 -3.04 22.43
CA LEU A 409 -12.95 -3.63 22.12
C LEU A 409 -12.84 -4.77 21.10
N VAL A 410 -13.47 -5.90 21.40
CA VAL A 410 -13.60 -7.04 20.47
C VAL A 410 -15.07 -7.38 20.25
N PRO A 411 -15.46 -8.12 19.19
CA PRO A 411 -16.84 -8.55 19.02
C PRO A 411 -17.36 -9.35 20.23
N LYS A 412 -18.63 -9.10 20.61
CA LYS A 412 -19.35 -9.99 21.53
C LYS A 412 -19.53 -11.37 20.89
N GLU A 413 -19.80 -12.38 21.70
CA GLU A 413 -20.23 -13.68 21.17
C GLU A 413 -21.51 -13.52 20.33
N GLY A 414 -21.55 -14.16 19.17
CA GLY A 414 -22.65 -14.00 18.20
C GLY A 414 -22.65 -12.67 17.44
N ALA A 415 -21.76 -11.72 17.74
CA ALA A 415 -21.72 -10.43 17.06
C ALA A 415 -21.10 -10.49 15.66
N LEU A 416 -20.36 -11.54 15.30
CA LEU A 416 -19.92 -11.76 13.92
C LEU A 416 -20.89 -12.71 13.24
N ASP A 417 -21.29 -12.37 12.01
CA ASP A 417 -22.02 -13.31 11.16
C ASP A 417 -21.06 -14.41 10.69
N LEU A 418 -21.22 -15.63 11.21
CA LEU A 418 -20.45 -16.82 10.83
C LEU A 418 -21.26 -17.80 9.98
N SER A 419 -22.44 -17.38 9.49
CA SER A 419 -23.31 -18.22 8.67
C SER A 419 -22.61 -18.69 7.39
N GLY A 420 -22.78 -19.97 7.06
CA GLY A 420 -22.16 -20.58 5.88
C GLY A 420 -20.67 -20.91 6.02
N LEU A 421 -20.01 -20.49 7.11
CA LEU A 421 -18.66 -20.94 7.43
C LEU A 421 -18.70 -22.32 8.10
N GLY A 422 -17.63 -23.11 7.91
CA GLY A 422 -17.39 -24.28 8.76
C GLY A 422 -17.20 -23.88 10.23
N ALA A 423 -17.01 -24.84 11.12
CA ALA A 423 -16.79 -24.56 12.54
C ALA A 423 -15.57 -23.65 12.75
N ILE A 424 -15.82 -22.35 12.96
CA ILE A 424 -14.82 -21.36 13.34
C ILE A 424 -14.69 -21.40 14.86
N ASP A 425 -13.52 -21.74 15.36
CA ASP A 425 -13.22 -21.67 16.78
C ASP A 425 -13.01 -20.20 17.19
N THR A 426 -14.11 -19.54 17.57
CA THR A 426 -14.11 -18.14 18.02
C THR A 426 -13.37 -17.96 19.34
N THR A 427 -13.34 -18.99 20.20
CA THR A 427 -12.58 -18.98 21.44
C THR A 427 -11.09 -18.84 21.14
N GLN A 428 -10.57 -19.68 20.24
CA GLN A 428 -9.17 -19.60 19.81
C GLN A 428 -8.89 -18.34 18.98
N LEU A 429 -9.81 -17.94 18.10
CA LEU A 429 -9.66 -16.76 17.23
C LEU A 429 -9.51 -15.46 18.04
N PHE A 430 -10.24 -15.33 19.16
CA PHE A 430 -10.22 -14.17 20.05
C PHE A 430 -9.45 -14.39 21.35
N SER A 431 -8.71 -15.50 21.50
CA SER A 431 -7.97 -15.75 22.74
C SER A 431 -6.86 -14.71 22.93
N LEU A 432 -6.66 -14.29 24.17
CA LEU A 432 -5.65 -13.32 24.60
C LEU A 432 -4.81 -13.96 25.71
N PRO A 433 -3.81 -14.79 25.39
CA PRO A 433 -2.95 -15.39 26.41
C PRO A 433 -2.14 -14.30 27.11
N LYS A 434 -2.15 -14.29 28.46
CA LYS A 434 -1.43 -13.29 29.27
C LYS A 434 0.06 -13.25 28.93
N ASP A 435 0.73 -14.40 28.94
CA ASP A 435 2.18 -14.51 28.66
C ASP A 435 2.57 -13.94 27.30
N PHE A 436 1.70 -14.11 26.29
CA PHE A 436 1.92 -13.53 24.96
C PHE A 436 1.89 -12.01 25.03
N TRP A 437 0.88 -11.43 25.68
CA TRP A 437 0.75 -9.98 25.79
C TRP A 437 1.79 -9.35 26.70
N GLU A 438 2.23 -10.04 27.76
CA GLU A 438 3.34 -9.60 28.60
C GLU A 438 4.66 -9.57 27.82
N GLN A 439 4.87 -10.48 26.88
CA GLN A 439 6.01 -10.42 25.96
C GLN A 439 5.83 -9.28 24.94
N GLU A 440 4.66 -9.17 24.32
CA GLU A 440 4.37 -8.16 23.29
C GLU A 440 4.59 -6.73 23.82
N VAL A 441 4.10 -6.40 25.02
CA VAL A 441 4.31 -5.05 25.60
C VAL A 441 5.78 -4.77 25.90
N ARG A 442 6.56 -5.78 26.32
CA ARG A 442 8.01 -5.66 26.52
C ARG A 442 8.73 -5.41 25.20
N ASP A 443 8.35 -6.13 24.15
CA ASP A 443 8.94 -6.00 22.83
C ASP A 443 8.62 -4.62 22.22
N ILE A 444 7.36 -4.16 22.35
CA ILE A 444 6.96 -2.81 21.93
C ILE A 444 7.74 -1.74 22.70
N ARG A 445 7.91 -1.90 24.02
CA ARG A 445 8.69 -0.97 24.83
C ARG A 445 10.13 -0.88 24.36
N SER A 446 10.79 -2.03 24.13
CA SER A 446 12.17 -2.06 23.63
C SER A 446 12.25 -1.37 22.27
N TYR A 447 11.36 -1.73 21.35
CA TYR A 447 11.29 -1.13 20.02
C TYR A 447 11.14 0.39 20.05
N LEU A 448 10.17 0.92 20.80
CA LEU A 448 9.93 2.36 20.86
C LEU A 448 11.09 3.10 21.54
N THR A 449 11.66 2.52 22.60
CA THR A 449 12.81 3.09 23.31
C THR A 449 14.04 3.16 22.41
N GLU A 450 14.33 2.10 21.65
CA GLU A 450 15.52 2.04 20.78
C GLU A 450 15.34 2.84 19.49
N GLN A 451 14.18 2.75 18.84
CA GLN A 451 13.96 3.28 17.49
C GLN A 451 13.38 4.69 17.45
N VAL A 452 12.67 5.12 18.50
CA VAL A 452 12.05 6.45 18.60
C VAL A 452 12.70 7.30 19.69
N ASN A 453 13.14 6.67 20.79
CA ASN A 453 13.92 7.26 21.86
C ASN A 453 13.32 8.58 22.41
N GLN A 454 14.07 9.67 22.42
CA GLN A 454 13.67 10.97 22.96
C GLN A 454 12.55 11.64 22.17
N ASP A 455 12.34 11.23 20.92
CA ASP A 455 11.30 11.76 20.05
C ASP A 455 9.95 11.03 20.23
N LEU A 456 9.86 10.06 21.16
CA LEU A 456 8.62 9.34 21.45
C LEU A 456 7.60 10.27 22.14
N PRO A 457 6.40 10.51 21.54
CA PRO A 457 5.40 11.34 22.19
C PRO A 457 4.92 10.73 23.51
N LYS A 458 4.65 11.60 24.49
CA LYS A 458 4.28 11.19 25.85
C LYS A 458 2.98 10.41 25.87
N GLU A 459 2.05 10.76 24.99
CA GLU A 459 0.75 10.12 24.81
C GLU A 459 0.92 8.67 24.33
N VAL A 460 1.87 8.40 23.42
CA VAL A 460 2.16 7.03 22.95
C VAL A 460 2.77 6.20 24.08
N LEU A 461 3.68 6.79 24.86
CA LEU A 461 4.24 6.12 26.05
C LEU A 461 3.15 5.84 27.10
N ALA A 462 2.25 6.79 27.33
CA ALA A 462 1.13 6.62 28.26
C ALA A 462 0.18 5.49 27.84
N GLU A 463 -0.12 5.36 26.54
CA GLU A 463 -0.91 4.25 26.02
C GLU A 463 -0.21 2.89 26.20
N LEU A 464 1.11 2.84 26.02
CA LEU A 464 1.89 1.63 26.30
C LEU A 464 1.84 1.25 27.79
N GLU A 465 2.04 2.22 28.69
CA GLU A 465 1.96 2.01 30.14
C GLU A 465 0.55 1.58 30.59
N ALA A 466 -0.49 2.19 30.00
CA ALA A 466 -1.86 1.80 30.25
C ALA A 466 -2.14 0.36 29.78
N LEU A 467 -1.63 -0.03 28.61
CA LEU A 467 -1.72 -1.40 28.11
C LEU A 467 -1.01 -2.39 29.04
N GLU A 468 0.21 -2.09 29.48
CA GLU A 468 0.93 -2.90 30.46
C GLU A 468 0.12 -3.08 31.76
N GLY A 469 -0.49 -2.00 32.26
CA GLY A 469 -1.35 -2.04 33.44
C GLY A 469 -2.58 -2.94 33.24
N ARG A 470 -3.22 -2.91 32.07
CA ARG A 470 -4.35 -3.80 31.73
C ARG A 470 -3.91 -5.26 31.60
N VAL A 471 -2.79 -5.52 30.92
CA VAL A 471 -2.24 -6.87 30.72
C VAL A 471 -1.84 -7.53 32.05
N ARG A 472 -1.21 -6.79 32.96
CA ARG A 472 -0.85 -7.31 34.30
C ARG A 472 -2.06 -7.80 35.10
N ARG A 473 -3.24 -7.20 34.87
CA ARG A 473 -4.51 -7.52 35.55
C ARG A 473 -5.35 -8.62 34.88
N MET A 474 -4.91 -9.14 33.72
CA MET A 474 -5.47 -10.36 33.12
C MET A 474 -5.31 -11.55 34.05
#